data_AF-A0A2A5DR14-F1
#
_entry.id   AF-A0A2A5DR14-F1
#
_cell.length_a   1.000
_cell.length_b   1.000
_cell.length_c   1.000
_cell.angle_alpha   90.00
_cell.angle_beta   90.00
_cell.angle_gamma   90.00
#
_symmetry.space_group_name_H-M   'P 1'
#
loop_
_entity.id
_entity.type
_entity.pdbx_description
1 polymer ?
#
loop_
_entity_poly.entity_id
_entity_poly.type
_entity_poly.pdbx_seq_one_letter_code
_entity_poly.pdbx_strand_id
1 'polypeptide(L)'
;MNMILRSNGRNLLFIFIIILIGCGDGKSSSKVAMKYKIDGSFADWKENSLLTKEIGAVGYGTFKKDTDIKQMYVDSDKDFLYIFLKCDEDLVSRFKHNKSSGILGYLYIDNDRNVKSGASKVDSSGNKAMLGVESLIWLAIGSMSSSTSGQENFISYNISHWDATKNIFGNYVASEMSVDDNKRIRFTADGAEIAIELKHLNLKAGQEVDLVFVEWAHNEFKRVKRLKFQLSK
;
A
#
# COMPACT_ATOMS: atom_id res chain seq x y z
N MET A 1 -38.87 -12.30 52.21
CA MET A 1 -38.23 -11.03 51.78
C MET A 1 -37.93 -11.19 50.29
N ASN A 2 -38.84 -10.71 49.44
CA ASN A 2 -38.78 -10.87 48.00
C ASN A 2 -37.85 -9.81 47.41
N MET A 3 -36.80 -10.22 46.70
CA MET A 3 -35.96 -9.32 45.93
C MET A 3 -36.22 -9.55 44.44
N ILE A 4 -36.97 -8.60 43.87
CA ILE A 4 -37.29 -8.50 42.45
C ILE A 4 -36.06 -7.93 41.74
N LEU A 5 -35.39 -8.71 40.90
CA LEU A 5 -34.39 -8.22 39.94
C LEU A 5 -35.09 -7.97 38.60
N ARG A 6 -35.27 -6.68 38.29
CA ARG A 6 -35.74 -6.20 36.99
C ARG A 6 -34.59 -6.29 35.98
N SER A 7 -34.82 -7.06 34.91
CA SER A 7 -34.00 -7.06 33.69
C SER A 7 -34.30 -5.82 32.86
N ASN A 8 -33.30 -4.96 32.67
CA ASN A 8 -33.36 -3.86 31.70
C ASN A 8 -32.96 -4.39 30.33
N GLY A 9 -33.95 -4.82 29.54
CA GLY A 9 -33.79 -5.14 28.13
C GLY A 9 -33.45 -3.87 27.34
N ARG A 10 -32.20 -3.78 26.87
CA ARG A 10 -31.77 -2.77 25.90
C ARG A 10 -32.30 -3.16 24.52
N ASN A 11 -33.23 -2.37 23.99
CA ASN A 11 -33.67 -2.42 22.60
C ASN A 11 -32.47 -2.05 21.70
N LEU A 12 -31.89 -3.04 21.03
CA LEU A 12 -30.88 -2.85 19.99
C LEU A 12 -31.63 -2.53 18.68
N LEU A 13 -31.79 -1.25 18.38
CA LEU A 13 -32.37 -0.78 17.12
C LEU A 13 -31.30 -0.92 16.02
N PHE A 14 -31.35 -1.99 15.25
CA PHE A 14 -30.57 -2.14 14.01
C PHE A 14 -31.17 -1.25 12.93
N ILE A 15 -30.54 -0.12 12.64
CA ILE A 15 -30.87 0.71 11.49
C ILE A 15 -30.20 0.09 10.26
N PHE A 16 -30.98 -0.62 9.44
CA PHE A 16 -30.60 -1.00 8.08
C PHE A 16 -30.71 0.24 7.19
N ILE A 17 -29.57 0.81 6.79
CA ILE A 17 -29.52 1.82 5.71
C ILE A 17 -29.48 1.05 4.39
N ILE A 18 -30.62 1.00 3.70
CA ILE A 18 -30.71 0.54 2.32
C ILE A 18 -30.25 1.70 1.42
N ILE A 19 -29.04 1.59 0.87
CA ILE A 19 -28.57 2.50 -0.17
C ILE A 19 -29.20 2.06 -1.50
N LEU A 20 -30.19 2.81 -1.97
CA LEU A 20 -30.70 2.71 -3.34
C LEU A 20 -29.61 3.24 -4.29
N ILE A 21 -28.89 2.33 -4.94
CA ILE A 21 -28.00 2.67 -6.05
C ILE A 21 -28.89 2.93 -7.26
N GLY A 22 -29.01 4.21 -7.63
CA GLY A 22 -29.59 4.58 -8.91
C GLY A 22 -28.81 3.94 -10.06
N CYS A 23 -29.54 3.32 -10.99
CA CYS A 23 -29.04 2.97 -12.31
C CYS A 23 -28.60 4.26 -13.00
N GLY A 24 -27.33 4.62 -12.86
CA GLY A 24 -26.66 5.60 -13.69
C GLY A 24 -26.22 4.92 -14.98
N ASP A 25 -26.60 5.51 -16.11
CA ASP A 25 -26.19 5.11 -17.45
C ASP A 25 -24.70 4.75 -17.50
N GLY A 26 -24.43 3.52 -17.92
CA GLY A 26 -23.10 2.97 -18.09
C GLY A 26 -22.33 3.73 -19.17
N LYS A 27 -21.73 4.87 -18.80
CA LYS A 27 -20.53 5.37 -19.48
C LYS A 27 -19.46 4.31 -19.27
N SER A 28 -19.26 3.50 -20.31
CA SER A 28 -18.06 2.67 -20.46
C SER A 28 -16.86 3.56 -20.19
N SER A 29 -16.26 3.42 -19.00
CA SER A 29 -15.01 4.06 -18.69
C SER A 29 -14.01 3.49 -19.68
N SER A 30 -13.52 4.32 -20.60
CA SER A 30 -12.43 3.95 -21.47
C SER A 30 -11.29 3.46 -20.58
N LYS A 31 -10.97 2.17 -20.62
CA LYS A 31 -9.85 1.61 -19.87
C LYS A 31 -8.60 2.42 -20.24
N VAL A 32 -8.08 3.17 -19.28
CA VAL A 32 -6.83 3.90 -19.44
C VAL A 32 -5.74 2.87 -19.73
N ALA A 33 -5.02 3.04 -20.85
CA ALA A 33 -3.97 2.12 -21.25
C ALA A 33 -2.74 2.33 -20.36
N MET A 34 -2.36 1.30 -19.61
CA MET A 34 -1.15 1.28 -18.78
C MET A 34 0.09 1.02 -19.65
N LYS A 35 1.21 1.67 -19.31
CA LYS A 35 2.54 1.40 -19.89
C LYS A 35 2.97 -0.05 -19.73
N TYR A 36 2.70 -0.65 -18.57
CA TYR A 36 3.07 -2.03 -18.24
C TYR A 36 1.84 -2.92 -18.16
N LYS A 37 2.04 -4.19 -18.53
CA LYS A 37 1.10 -5.26 -18.21
C LYS A 37 1.49 -5.78 -16.83
N ILE A 38 0.66 -5.51 -15.83
CA ILE A 38 0.93 -5.95 -14.46
C ILE A 38 0.77 -7.46 -14.35
N ASP A 39 1.85 -8.19 -14.56
CA ASP A 39 1.93 -9.65 -14.49
C ASP A 39 2.96 -10.17 -13.50
N GLY A 40 3.67 -9.25 -12.82
CA GLY A 40 4.63 -9.54 -11.77
C GLY A 40 5.95 -10.09 -12.30
N SER A 41 6.23 -9.96 -13.60
CA SER A 41 7.52 -10.31 -14.18
C SER A 41 8.54 -9.19 -13.98
N PHE A 42 9.76 -9.54 -13.60
CA PHE A 42 10.85 -8.57 -13.53
C PHE A 42 11.39 -8.17 -14.91
N ALA A 43 11.04 -8.88 -15.99
CA ALA A 43 11.61 -8.67 -17.33
C ALA A 43 11.34 -7.27 -17.91
N ASP A 44 10.25 -6.62 -17.49
CA ASP A 44 9.87 -5.28 -17.94
C ASP A 44 10.68 -4.15 -17.29
N TRP A 45 11.43 -4.48 -16.23
CA TRP A 45 12.12 -3.53 -15.36
C TRP A 45 13.60 -3.41 -15.75
N LYS A 46 14.05 -2.17 -15.98
CA LYS A 46 15.42 -1.84 -16.39
C LYS A 46 16.22 -1.31 -15.21
N GLU A 47 17.56 -1.40 -15.27
CA GLU A 47 18.43 -0.91 -14.20
C GLU A 47 18.27 0.60 -13.92
N ASN A 48 17.91 1.41 -14.92
CA ASN A 48 17.66 2.85 -14.72
C ASN A 48 16.36 3.15 -13.96
N SER A 49 15.45 2.18 -13.84
CA SER A 49 14.23 2.28 -13.00
C SER A 49 14.53 1.90 -11.55
N LEU A 50 15.74 1.43 -11.23
CA LEU A 50 16.13 1.07 -9.88
C LEU A 50 16.24 2.32 -9.01
N LEU A 51 15.33 2.45 -8.05
CA LEU A 51 15.35 3.58 -7.12
C LEU A 51 16.31 3.32 -5.95
N THR A 52 16.40 2.08 -5.47
CA THR A 52 17.27 1.72 -4.34
C THR A 52 17.56 0.23 -4.22
N LYS A 53 18.78 -0.09 -3.75
CA LYS A 53 19.20 -1.42 -3.25
C LYS A 53 19.25 -1.43 -1.71
N GLU A 54 19.13 -2.63 -1.13
CA GLU A 54 19.28 -2.97 0.29
C GLU A 54 18.43 -2.10 1.21
N ILE A 55 17.13 -2.12 0.99
CA ILE A 55 16.19 -1.41 1.85
C ILE A 55 16.13 -2.10 3.22
N GLY A 56 16.20 -3.43 3.26
CA GLY A 56 16.19 -4.24 4.49
C GLY A 56 17.55 -4.63 5.05
N ALA A 57 17.59 -4.85 6.38
CA ALA A 57 18.70 -5.49 7.07
C ALA A 57 18.51 -7.00 6.99
N VAL A 58 19.51 -7.74 6.50
CA VAL A 58 19.47 -9.21 6.42
C VAL A 58 19.04 -9.81 7.77
N GLY A 59 17.96 -10.60 7.77
CA GLY A 59 17.48 -11.30 8.97
C GLY A 59 16.53 -10.51 9.86
N TYR A 60 16.01 -9.36 9.40
CA TYR A 60 15.17 -8.47 10.22
C TYR A 60 13.76 -8.27 9.68
N GLY A 61 13.36 -8.95 8.61
CA GLY A 61 12.05 -8.77 7.98
C GLY A 61 10.87 -8.94 8.92
N THR A 62 9.71 -8.41 8.53
CA THR A 62 8.45 -8.52 9.31
C THR A 62 7.91 -9.95 9.45
N PHE A 63 8.60 -10.94 8.90
CA PHE A 63 8.14 -12.33 8.91
C PHE A 63 9.23 -13.20 9.52
N LYS A 64 8.84 -14.13 10.40
CA LYS A 64 9.71 -15.09 11.12
C LYS A 64 10.62 -15.95 10.22
N LYS A 65 10.50 -15.79 8.90
CA LYS A 65 11.49 -16.10 7.86
C LYS A 65 11.44 -14.95 6.85
N ASP A 66 12.60 -14.42 6.51
CA ASP A 66 12.83 -13.01 6.18
C ASP A 66 12.33 -12.58 4.79
N THR A 67 11.07 -12.14 4.71
CA THR A 67 10.62 -11.37 3.53
C THR A 67 11.04 -9.91 3.70
N ASP A 68 12.30 -9.65 3.38
CA ASP A 68 12.87 -8.31 3.28
C ASP A 68 12.73 -7.78 1.86
N ILE A 69 12.42 -6.49 1.69
CA ILE A 69 12.54 -5.84 0.39
C ILE A 69 14.00 -5.46 0.17
N LYS A 70 14.60 -6.00 -0.90
CA LYS A 70 15.99 -5.67 -1.27
C LYS A 70 16.09 -4.64 -2.34
N GLN A 71 15.16 -4.63 -3.28
CA GLN A 71 15.21 -3.67 -4.37
C GLN A 71 13.82 -3.11 -4.62
N MET A 72 13.77 -1.81 -4.81
CA MET A 72 12.57 -1.11 -5.25
C MET A 72 12.89 -0.42 -6.56
N TYR A 73 12.13 -0.78 -7.59
CA TYR A 73 12.14 -0.13 -8.88
C TYR A 73 10.89 0.73 -9.00
N VAL A 74 11.04 1.92 -9.56
CA VAL A 74 9.96 2.87 -9.74
C VAL A 74 10.03 3.45 -11.14
N ASP A 75 8.88 3.50 -11.80
CA ASP A 75 8.69 4.17 -13.08
C ASP A 75 7.31 4.85 -13.07
N SER A 76 7.02 5.67 -14.06
CA SER A 76 5.72 6.30 -14.22
C SER A 76 5.38 6.52 -15.68
N ASP A 77 4.09 6.69 -15.94
CA ASP A 77 3.58 7.32 -17.16
C ASP A 77 2.68 8.51 -16.78
N LYS A 78 1.85 8.97 -17.71
CA LYS A 78 0.99 10.13 -17.49
C LYS A 78 -0.11 9.91 -16.44
N ASP A 79 -0.48 8.65 -16.17
CA ASP A 79 -1.64 8.27 -15.36
C ASP A 79 -1.24 7.43 -14.13
N PHE A 80 -0.12 6.72 -14.17
CA PHE A 80 0.28 5.75 -13.15
C PHE A 80 1.71 5.93 -12.65
N LEU A 81 1.88 5.67 -11.36
CA LEU A 81 3.14 5.30 -10.71
C LEU A 81 3.24 3.78 -10.67
N TYR A 82 4.32 3.23 -11.20
CA TYR A 82 4.61 1.80 -11.19
C TYR A 82 5.69 1.50 -10.17
N ILE A 83 5.52 0.42 -9.40
CA ILE A 83 6.48 -0.02 -8.39
C ILE A 83 6.71 -1.51 -8.55
N PHE A 84 7.97 -1.92 -8.55
CA PHE A 84 8.37 -3.32 -8.40
C PHE A 84 9.19 -3.52 -7.14
N LEU A 85 8.80 -4.49 -6.32
CA LEU A 85 9.46 -4.84 -5.07
C LEU A 85 10.06 -6.23 -5.20
N LYS A 86 11.38 -6.30 -5.16
CA LYS A 86 12.11 -7.56 -5.10
C LYS A 86 12.43 -7.90 -3.65
N CYS A 87 12.04 -9.10 -3.24
CA CYS A 87 12.25 -9.60 -1.89
C CYS A 87 13.41 -10.61 -1.84
N ASP A 88 14.02 -10.79 -0.67
CA ASP A 88 15.06 -11.81 -0.44
C ASP A 88 14.51 -13.22 -0.60
N GLU A 89 13.51 -13.56 0.23
CA GLU A 89 12.65 -14.70 -0.04
C GLU A 89 11.54 -14.29 -1.00
N ASP A 90 11.36 -15.07 -2.06
CA ASP A 90 10.28 -14.82 -3.00
C ASP A 90 8.90 -14.99 -2.36
N LEU A 91 7.95 -14.18 -2.78
CA LEU A 91 6.63 -14.09 -2.14
C LEU A 91 5.86 -15.40 -2.23
N VAL A 92 6.07 -16.19 -3.29
CA VAL A 92 5.42 -17.49 -3.45
C VAL A 92 5.97 -18.51 -2.44
N SER A 93 7.29 -18.53 -2.24
CA SER A 93 7.95 -19.36 -1.22
C SER A 93 7.57 -18.93 0.20
N ARG A 94 7.44 -17.62 0.44
CA ARG A 94 6.91 -17.06 1.68
C ARG A 94 5.58 -17.70 2.07
N PHE A 95 4.62 -17.73 1.15
CA PHE A 95 3.29 -18.27 1.42
C PHE A 95 3.24 -19.79 1.64
N LYS A 96 4.26 -20.54 1.18
CA LYS A 96 4.32 -22.00 1.43
C LYS A 96 4.54 -22.34 2.90
N HIS A 97 5.26 -21.49 3.63
CA HIS A 97 5.65 -21.77 5.00
C HIS A 97 5.06 -20.77 6.02
N ASN A 98 4.60 -19.59 5.58
CA ASN A 98 3.96 -18.59 6.41
C ASN A 98 2.72 -17.98 5.72
N LYS A 99 1.55 -18.26 6.29
CA LYS A 99 0.24 -17.81 5.81
C LYS A 99 -0.33 -16.66 6.64
N SER A 100 0.46 -16.05 7.51
CA SER A 100 0.01 -14.93 8.32
C SER A 100 -0.17 -13.66 7.47
N SER A 101 -1.07 -12.79 7.89
CA SER A 101 -1.13 -11.42 7.38
C SER A 101 -0.08 -10.54 8.06
N GLY A 102 0.34 -9.48 7.39
CA GLY A 102 1.31 -8.53 7.90
C GLY A 102 1.54 -7.37 6.95
N ILE A 103 2.65 -6.69 7.16
CA ILE A 103 3.01 -5.46 6.46
C ILE A 103 4.25 -5.76 5.62
N LEU A 104 4.16 -5.49 4.32
CA LEU A 104 5.30 -5.56 3.42
C LEU A 104 6.10 -4.25 3.45
N GLY A 105 5.43 -3.11 3.63
CA GLY A 105 6.08 -1.84 3.87
C GLY A 105 5.12 -0.66 3.86
N TYR A 106 5.69 0.53 4.04
CA TYR A 106 5.01 1.80 3.83
C TYR A 106 5.77 2.63 2.81
N LEU A 107 5.06 3.22 1.87
CA LEU A 107 5.60 4.22 0.96
C LEU A 107 4.86 5.53 1.21
N TYR A 108 5.58 6.57 1.59
CA TYR A 108 5.04 7.91 1.72
C TYR A 108 5.47 8.76 0.54
N ILE A 109 4.60 9.69 0.14
CA ILE A 109 4.84 10.63 -0.94
C ILE A 109 4.80 12.04 -0.36
N ASP A 110 5.91 12.75 -0.54
CA ASP A 110 6.01 14.20 -0.37
C ASP A 110 5.95 14.82 -1.77
N ASN A 111 4.78 15.39 -2.11
CA ASN A 111 4.44 15.79 -3.46
C ASN A 111 4.96 17.19 -3.80
N ASP A 112 5.04 18.10 -2.83
CA ASP A 112 5.51 19.48 -3.04
C ASP A 112 6.97 19.68 -2.60
N ARG A 113 7.56 18.64 -2.00
CA ARG A 113 8.95 18.58 -1.51
C ARG A 113 9.22 19.63 -0.44
N ASN A 114 8.19 19.96 0.34
CA ASN A 114 8.26 20.94 1.41
C ASN A 114 8.05 20.26 2.76
N VAL A 115 9.13 20.10 3.52
CA VAL A 115 9.07 19.50 4.87
C VAL A 115 8.19 20.25 5.88
N LYS A 116 7.65 21.43 5.51
CA LYS A 116 6.73 22.24 6.33
C LYS A 116 5.26 22.06 5.94
N SER A 117 4.94 21.45 4.80
CA SER A 117 3.59 21.03 4.41
C SER A 117 3.32 19.61 4.93
N GLY A 118 2.14 19.07 4.63
CA GLY A 118 1.79 17.67 4.92
C GLY A 118 1.97 17.26 6.39
N ALA A 119 2.48 16.04 6.58
CA ALA A 119 2.67 15.49 7.91
C ALA A 119 3.66 16.31 8.74
N SER A 120 3.22 16.73 9.92
CA SER A 120 3.98 17.57 10.84
C SER A 120 4.52 16.80 12.05
N LYS A 121 4.15 15.51 12.18
CA LYS A 121 4.66 14.63 13.23
C LYS A 121 5.65 13.62 12.70
N VAL A 122 6.62 13.33 13.56
CA VAL A 122 7.41 12.11 13.48
C VAL A 122 6.52 10.89 13.71
N ASP A 123 6.88 9.73 13.17
CA ASP A 123 6.11 8.51 13.42
C ASP A 123 6.18 8.11 14.91
N SER A 124 5.42 7.07 15.28
CA SER A 124 5.44 6.51 16.65
C SER A 124 6.82 6.03 17.12
N SER A 125 7.82 5.98 16.24
CA SER A 125 9.21 5.61 16.51
C SER A 125 10.18 6.81 16.43
N GLY A 126 9.68 8.04 16.29
CA GLY A 126 10.50 9.26 16.25
C GLY A 126 11.10 9.59 14.88
N ASN A 127 10.68 8.91 13.79
CA ASN A 127 11.23 9.15 12.46
C ASN A 127 10.77 10.48 11.87
N LYS A 128 11.72 11.42 11.70
CA LYS A 128 11.52 12.71 11.02
C LYS A 128 11.35 12.61 9.51
N ALA A 129 11.63 11.46 8.93
CA ALA A 129 11.57 11.28 7.48
C ALA A 129 10.14 11.40 6.92
N MET A 130 9.10 11.34 7.76
CA MET A 130 7.72 11.58 7.34
C MET A 130 7.34 13.06 7.31
N LEU A 131 8.19 13.99 7.76
CA LEU A 131 7.85 15.42 7.71
C LEU A 131 7.68 15.87 6.25
N GLY A 132 6.62 16.61 5.96
CA GLY A 132 6.28 17.02 4.59
C GLY A 132 5.32 16.09 3.87
N VAL A 133 5.27 14.80 4.20
CA VAL A 133 4.59 13.83 3.33
C VAL A 133 3.05 13.98 3.37
N GLU A 134 2.39 14.02 2.21
CA GLU A 134 0.93 14.19 2.08
C GLU A 134 0.18 12.88 1.87
N SER A 135 0.84 11.85 1.33
CA SER A 135 0.19 10.57 1.05
C SER A 135 0.94 9.41 1.69
N LEU A 136 0.19 8.45 2.20
CA LEU A 136 0.68 7.16 2.70
C LEU A 136 0.09 6.04 1.86
N ILE A 137 0.95 5.15 1.37
CA ILE A 137 0.61 3.89 0.73
C ILE A 137 1.03 2.78 1.68
N TRP A 138 0.06 2.12 2.31
CA TRP A 138 0.30 0.97 3.16
C TRP A 138 0.25 -0.31 2.34
N LEU A 139 1.39 -1.02 2.24
CA LEU A 139 1.52 -2.27 1.51
C LEU A 139 1.33 -3.46 2.46
N ALA A 140 0.24 -4.18 2.29
CA ALA A 140 -0.08 -5.35 3.09
C ALA A 140 0.14 -6.64 2.30
N ILE A 141 0.45 -7.71 3.03
CA ILE A 141 0.64 -9.06 2.50
C ILE A 141 -0.09 -10.03 3.43
N GLY A 142 -0.77 -11.02 2.86
CA GLY A 142 -1.48 -11.97 3.71
C GLY A 142 -2.15 -13.10 2.97
N SER A 143 -2.88 -13.88 3.74
CA SER A 143 -3.73 -14.95 3.21
C SER A 143 -5.14 -14.76 3.75
N MET A 144 -6.14 -15.03 2.92
CA MET A 144 -7.55 -15.01 3.30
C MET A 144 -8.23 -16.31 2.88
N SER A 145 -9.35 -16.62 3.52
CA SER A 145 -10.20 -17.72 3.10
C SER A 145 -11.25 -17.20 2.11
N SER A 146 -11.24 -17.74 0.91
CA SER A 146 -12.27 -17.59 -0.12
C SER A 146 -13.18 -18.82 -0.12
N SER A 147 -14.48 -18.59 -0.31
CA SER A 147 -15.48 -19.65 -0.39
C SER A 147 -15.42 -20.45 -1.69
N THR A 148 -14.83 -19.90 -2.75
CA THR A 148 -14.79 -20.50 -4.09
C THR A 148 -13.47 -21.21 -4.40
N SER A 149 -12.36 -20.67 -3.93
CA SER A 149 -10.99 -21.11 -4.25
C SER A 149 -10.22 -21.64 -3.03
N GLY A 150 -10.83 -21.63 -1.85
CA GLY A 150 -10.17 -21.99 -0.60
C GLY A 150 -9.26 -20.86 -0.11
N GLN A 151 -8.05 -21.19 0.33
CA GLN A 151 -7.14 -20.16 0.84
C GLN A 151 -6.46 -19.41 -0.31
N GLU A 152 -6.61 -18.09 -0.35
CA GLU A 152 -5.97 -17.21 -1.31
C GLU A 152 -4.91 -16.35 -0.65
N ASN A 153 -3.77 -16.20 -1.33
CA ASN A 153 -2.68 -15.33 -0.91
C ASN A 153 -2.77 -14.01 -1.67
N PHE A 154 -2.49 -12.90 -0.98
CA PHE A 154 -2.64 -11.59 -1.55
C PHE A 154 -1.53 -10.63 -1.15
N ILE A 155 -1.35 -9.64 -2.02
CA ILE A 155 -0.76 -8.34 -1.69
C ILE A 155 -1.83 -7.29 -1.95
N SER A 156 -1.88 -6.26 -1.11
CA SER A 156 -2.74 -5.10 -1.31
C SER A 156 -1.99 -3.82 -1.01
N TYR A 157 -2.55 -2.72 -1.50
CA TYR A 157 -2.19 -1.40 -1.02
C TYR A 157 -3.42 -0.66 -0.51
N ASN A 158 -3.23 0.26 0.42
CA ASN A 158 -4.23 1.24 0.83
C ASN A 158 -3.60 2.64 0.79
N ILE A 159 -4.32 3.60 0.22
CA ILE A 159 -3.87 4.99 0.09
C ILE A 159 -4.68 5.86 1.03
N SER A 160 -3.97 6.64 1.84
CA SER A 160 -4.55 7.65 2.71
C SER A 160 -3.80 8.97 2.57
N HIS A 161 -4.53 10.09 2.60
CA HIS A 161 -3.93 11.42 2.70
C HIS A 161 -3.81 11.88 4.14
N TRP A 162 -2.84 12.76 4.36
CA TRP A 162 -2.66 13.47 5.62
C TRP A 162 -3.88 14.36 5.91
N ASP A 163 -4.43 14.24 7.11
CA ASP A 163 -5.44 15.10 7.68
C ASP A 163 -4.75 16.02 8.70
N ALA A 164 -4.55 17.29 8.35
CA ALA A 164 -3.90 18.26 9.22
C ALA A 164 -4.73 18.59 10.47
N THR A 165 -6.06 18.47 10.41
CA THR A 165 -6.95 18.75 11.54
C THR A 165 -6.85 17.64 12.60
N LYS A 166 -6.82 16.38 12.17
CA LYS A 166 -6.70 15.23 13.07
C LYS A 166 -5.26 14.79 13.31
N ASN A 167 -4.34 15.31 12.51
CA ASN A 167 -2.92 14.99 12.54
C ASN A 167 -2.68 13.47 12.38
N ILE A 168 -3.29 12.87 11.36
CA ILE A 168 -3.17 11.44 11.02
C ILE A 168 -3.29 11.24 9.51
N PHE A 169 -2.83 10.09 8.99
CA PHE A 169 -3.23 9.61 7.66
C PHE A 169 -4.63 8.99 7.74
N GLY A 170 -5.65 9.85 7.82
CA GLY A 170 -7.04 9.44 8.06
C GLY A 170 -7.97 9.53 6.85
N ASN A 171 -7.56 10.23 5.79
CA ASN A 171 -8.40 10.46 4.62
C ASN A 171 -8.15 9.35 3.60
N TYR A 172 -8.89 8.25 3.72
CA TYR A 172 -8.79 7.12 2.80
C TYR A 172 -9.19 7.50 1.37
N VAL A 173 -8.43 7.03 0.39
CA VAL A 173 -8.57 7.39 -1.03
C VAL A 173 -8.88 6.18 -1.89
N ALA A 174 -8.08 5.12 -1.78
CA ALA A 174 -8.19 3.94 -2.64
C ALA A 174 -7.55 2.71 -1.99
N SER A 175 -7.98 1.53 -2.41
CA SER A 175 -7.38 0.24 -2.09
C SER A 175 -7.55 -0.68 -3.28
N GLU A 176 -6.57 -1.53 -3.51
CA GLU A 176 -6.64 -2.62 -4.48
C GLU A 176 -5.96 -3.84 -3.86
N MET A 177 -6.36 -5.02 -4.32
CA MET A 177 -5.76 -6.28 -3.92
C MET A 177 -5.46 -7.16 -5.13
N SER A 178 -4.39 -7.96 -5.05
CA SER A 178 -3.94 -8.83 -6.15
C SER A 178 -4.90 -9.97 -6.51
N VAL A 179 -5.91 -10.23 -5.66
CA VAL A 179 -6.95 -11.24 -5.91
C VAL A 179 -8.20 -10.64 -6.56
N ASP A 180 -8.29 -9.31 -6.61
CA ASP A 180 -9.39 -8.65 -7.32
C ASP A 180 -9.21 -8.84 -8.83
N ASP A 181 -10.31 -8.81 -9.59
CA ASP A 181 -10.28 -8.89 -11.06
C ASP A 181 -9.49 -7.74 -11.73
N ASN A 182 -9.18 -6.70 -10.95
CA ASN A 182 -8.35 -5.57 -11.35
C ASN A 182 -6.86 -5.93 -11.34
N LYS A 183 -6.27 -6.01 -12.54
CA LYS A 183 -4.85 -6.28 -12.77
C LYS A 183 -3.93 -5.09 -12.44
N ARG A 184 -4.02 -4.54 -11.23
CA ARG A 184 -3.17 -3.44 -10.74
C ARG A 184 -2.11 -3.89 -9.74
N ILE A 185 -2.28 -5.10 -9.22
CA ILE A 185 -1.31 -5.72 -8.33
C ILE A 185 -1.12 -7.15 -8.80
N ARG A 186 0.13 -7.56 -8.95
CA ARG A 186 0.48 -8.95 -9.16
C ARG A 186 1.73 -9.28 -8.38
N PHE A 187 1.84 -10.53 -7.93
CA PHE A 187 3.07 -11.03 -7.35
C PHE A 187 3.39 -12.41 -7.91
N THR A 188 4.68 -12.68 -8.03
CA THR A 188 5.24 -13.94 -8.52
C THR A 188 6.47 -14.29 -7.69
N ALA A 189 7.26 -15.27 -8.14
CA ALA A 189 8.56 -15.55 -7.56
C ALA A 189 9.60 -14.43 -7.83
N ASP A 190 9.36 -13.55 -8.81
CA ASP A 190 10.28 -12.44 -9.11
C ASP A 190 10.12 -11.27 -8.13
N GLY A 191 8.90 -11.05 -7.62
CA GLY A 191 8.57 -9.92 -6.75
C GLY A 191 7.09 -9.54 -6.81
N ALA A 192 6.79 -8.34 -6.28
CA ALA A 192 5.48 -7.71 -6.37
C ALA A 192 5.52 -6.52 -7.32
N GLU A 193 4.57 -6.46 -8.24
CA GLU A 193 4.39 -5.38 -9.20
C GLU A 193 3.06 -4.68 -8.95
N ILE A 194 3.11 -3.35 -8.88
CA ILE A 194 2.01 -2.50 -8.43
C ILE A 194 1.89 -1.31 -9.37
N ALA A 195 0.66 -1.02 -9.82
CA ALA A 195 0.31 0.21 -10.53
C ALA A 195 -0.65 1.05 -9.67
N ILE A 196 -0.28 2.30 -9.42
CA ILE A 196 -1.05 3.25 -8.61
C ILE A 196 -1.40 4.46 -9.47
N GLU A 197 -2.69 4.82 -9.55
CA GLU A 197 -3.10 6.02 -10.28
C GLU A 197 -2.53 7.28 -9.62
N LEU A 198 -1.86 8.13 -10.40
CA LEU A 198 -1.27 9.39 -9.93
C LEU A 198 -2.32 10.31 -9.30
N LYS A 199 -3.55 10.28 -9.81
CA LYS A 199 -4.67 11.07 -9.26
C LYS A 199 -4.99 10.71 -7.81
N HIS A 200 -4.81 9.45 -7.39
CA HIS A 200 -5.03 9.02 -6.00
C HIS A 200 -3.94 9.54 -5.06
N LEU A 201 -2.82 10.02 -5.60
CA LEU A 201 -1.69 10.58 -4.86
C LEU A 201 -1.62 12.10 -4.97
N ASN A 202 -2.59 12.73 -5.65
CA ASN A 202 -2.56 14.14 -6.06
C ASN A 202 -1.31 14.53 -6.85
N LEU A 203 -0.80 13.60 -7.66
CA LEU A 203 0.39 13.81 -8.49
C LEU A 203 0.02 14.13 -9.94
N LYS A 204 0.90 14.85 -10.61
CA LYS A 204 0.81 15.15 -12.04
C LYS A 204 2.03 14.60 -12.78
N ALA A 205 1.82 14.17 -14.03
CA ALA A 205 2.91 13.83 -14.93
C ALA A 205 3.95 14.97 -15.00
N GLY A 206 5.23 14.63 -15.06
CA GLY A 206 6.33 15.58 -15.10
C GLY A 206 6.67 16.27 -13.77
N GLN A 207 5.99 15.96 -12.66
CA GLN A 207 6.30 16.50 -11.34
C GLN A 207 7.47 15.76 -10.69
N GLU A 208 8.34 16.49 -9.99
CA GLU A 208 9.36 15.90 -9.11
C GLU A 208 8.77 15.68 -7.71
N VAL A 209 8.98 14.50 -7.14
CA VAL A 209 8.46 14.10 -5.84
C VAL A 209 9.55 13.49 -4.96
N ASP A 210 9.31 13.47 -3.66
CA ASP A 210 10.12 12.71 -2.71
C ASP A 210 9.35 11.44 -2.30
N LEU A 211 9.93 10.28 -2.61
CA LEU A 211 9.45 8.96 -2.20
C LEU A 211 10.15 8.55 -0.91
N VAL A 212 9.39 8.35 0.15
CA VAL A 212 9.92 7.93 1.46
C VAL A 212 9.48 6.52 1.73
N PHE A 213 10.39 5.56 1.57
CA PHE A 213 10.11 4.17 1.87
C PHE A 213 10.48 3.84 3.31
N VAL A 214 9.57 3.18 4.03
CA VAL A 214 9.79 2.66 5.37
C VAL A 214 9.50 1.16 5.37
N GLU A 215 10.55 0.38 5.60
CA GLU A 215 10.40 -1.04 5.88
C GLU A 215 10.11 -1.26 7.35
N TRP A 216 9.15 -2.12 7.64
CA TRP A 216 8.96 -2.61 8.98
C TRP A 216 9.89 -3.82 9.19
N ALA A 217 10.77 -3.74 10.18
CA ALA A 217 11.56 -4.85 10.66
C ALA A 217 11.12 -5.19 12.09
N HIS A 218 11.11 -6.47 12.45
CA HIS A 218 10.64 -6.90 13.77
C HIS A 218 11.39 -6.18 14.91
N ASN A 219 10.64 -5.67 15.89
CA ASN A 219 11.11 -5.16 17.18
C ASN A 219 12.31 -4.18 17.12
N GLU A 220 12.10 -2.96 16.60
CA GLU A 220 12.82 -1.71 16.96
C GLU A 220 13.56 -0.98 15.83
N PHE A 221 13.77 -1.58 14.65
CA PHE A 221 14.46 -0.89 13.55
C PHE A 221 13.53 -0.57 12.39
N LYS A 222 13.34 0.72 12.12
CA LYS A 222 12.74 1.21 10.87
C LYS A 222 13.84 1.77 10.01
N ARG A 223 13.99 1.23 8.80
CA ARG A 223 14.87 1.84 7.79
C ARG A 223 14.03 2.79 6.98
N VAL A 224 14.41 4.06 7.00
CA VAL A 224 13.75 5.06 6.19
C VAL A 224 14.69 5.55 5.11
N LYS A 225 14.23 5.52 3.85
CA LYS A 225 14.97 6.05 2.72
C LYS A 225 14.10 7.04 1.97
N ARG A 226 14.53 8.30 1.93
CA ARG A 226 13.91 9.37 1.15
C ARG A 226 14.65 9.53 -0.16
N LEU A 227 13.95 9.42 -1.28
CA LEU A 227 14.49 9.34 -2.63
C LEU A 227 13.76 10.32 -3.52
N LYS A 228 14.50 11.13 -4.27
CA LYS A 228 13.92 12.02 -5.27
C LYS A 228 13.53 11.19 -6.49
N PHE A 229 12.36 11.45 -7.04
CA PHE A 229 11.89 10.79 -8.25
C PHE A 229 11.20 11.80 -9.17
N GLN A 230 11.55 11.74 -10.45
CA GLN A 230 10.98 12.58 -11.49
C GLN A 230 9.92 11.77 -12.24
N LEU A 231 8.65 12.18 -12.16
CA LEU A 231 7.59 11.55 -12.93
C LEU A 231 7.79 11.80 -14.42
N SER A 232 7.49 10.79 -15.23
CA SER A 232 7.45 10.88 -16.70
C SER A 232 6.44 11.94 -17.13
N LYS A 233 6.72 12.61 -18.25
CA LYS A 233 5.83 13.62 -18.85
C LYS A 233 4.67 12.99 -19.62
#